data_AF-A0A4X1SMT3-F1
#
_entry.id   AF-A0A4X1SMT3-F1
#
_cell.length_a   1.000
_cell.length_b   1.000
_cell.length_c   1.000
_cell.angle_alpha   90.00
_cell.angle_beta   90.00
_cell.angle_gamma   90.00
#
_symmetry.space_group_name_H-M   'P 1'
#
loop_
_entity.id
_entity.type
_entity.pdbx_description
1 polymer ?
#
loop_
_entity_poly.entity_id
_entity_poly.type
_entity_poly.pdbx_seq_one_letter_code
_entity_poly.pdbx_strand_id
1 'polypeptide(L)'
;MAASLRRPSFTACSSSPPDADDEGVRGSCGDASVCKRCAVSSGYWQDPCIPHLVRLSKERKAPKINRGYFACVHGVSQLIKTFLWKTGCNCQILNLGAGVDTTFWSLKDEDLLSSTSWKVDVSGIVMRKLHSIKTIVTIPIWTGARTKDSGTKKLATTSHTFTPFRRKSLGPFSTGFLVC
;
A
#
# COMPACT_ATOMS: atom_id res chain seq x y z
N MET A 1 -24.63 31.34 -40.62
CA MET A 1 -23.17 31.24 -40.45
C MET A 1 -22.88 30.31 -39.29
N ALA A 2 -22.34 29.11 -39.57
CA ALA A 2 -22.05 28.11 -38.55
C ALA A 2 -20.69 28.42 -37.90
N ALA A 3 -20.69 28.61 -36.57
CA ALA A 3 -19.47 28.88 -35.81
C ALA A 3 -18.69 27.56 -35.61
N SER A 4 -17.51 27.48 -36.21
CA SER A 4 -16.54 26.41 -36.00
C SER A 4 -15.94 26.54 -34.59
N LEU A 5 -16.36 25.69 -33.67
CA LEU A 5 -15.74 25.57 -32.34
C LEU A 5 -14.47 24.73 -32.46
N ARG A 6 -13.31 25.40 -32.35
CA ARG A 6 -12.00 24.76 -32.24
C ARG A 6 -12.00 23.78 -31.06
N ARG A 7 -11.75 22.50 -31.34
CA ARG A 7 -11.37 21.49 -30.32
C ARG A 7 -10.14 22.00 -29.56
N PRO A 8 -10.11 21.97 -28.22
CA PRO A 8 -8.86 22.15 -27.49
C PRO A 8 -7.96 20.96 -27.81
N SER A 9 -6.78 21.25 -28.33
CA SER A 9 -5.67 20.32 -28.49
C SER A 9 -5.32 19.71 -27.13
N PHE A 10 -5.20 18.38 -27.10
CA PHE A 10 -4.64 17.65 -25.97
C PHE A 10 -3.15 18.01 -25.84
N THR A 11 -2.83 19.03 -25.06
CA THR A 11 -1.48 19.19 -24.51
C THR A 11 -1.32 18.22 -23.35
N ALA A 12 -0.62 17.12 -23.64
CA ALA A 12 -0.01 16.27 -22.64
C ALA A 12 1.00 17.09 -21.79
N CYS A 13 1.23 16.61 -20.56
CA CYS A 13 2.26 17.04 -19.63
C CYS A 13 1.98 18.36 -18.88
N SER A 14 1.09 18.32 -17.88
CA SER A 14 1.27 19.14 -16.68
C SER A 14 1.80 18.25 -15.55
N SER A 15 3.12 18.28 -15.34
CA SER A 15 3.67 18.02 -14.01
C SER A 15 3.26 19.19 -13.13
N SER A 16 2.10 19.09 -12.48
CA SER A 16 1.80 19.99 -11.37
C SER A 16 2.94 19.84 -10.34
N PRO A 17 3.42 20.94 -9.74
CA PRO A 17 4.29 20.84 -8.58
C PRO A 17 3.60 19.94 -7.54
N PRO A 18 4.33 19.15 -6.74
CA PRO A 18 3.70 18.41 -5.65
C PRO A 18 2.93 19.42 -4.80
N ASP A 19 1.60 19.31 -4.80
CA ASP A 19 0.75 20.20 -4.03
C ASP A 19 1.20 20.14 -2.56
N ALA A 20 1.20 21.25 -1.84
CA ALA A 20 1.68 21.27 -0.44
C ALA A 20 0.97 20.21 0.44
N ASP A 21 -0.28 19.88 0.09
CA ASP A 21 -1.05 18.79 0.69
C ASP A 21 -0.42 17.41 0.47
N ASP A 22 0.12 17.12 -0.72
CA ASP A 22 0.81 15.85 -1.01
C ASP A 22 2.09 15.71 -0.18
N GLU A 23 2.78 16.82 0.11
CA GLU A 23 3.97 16.79 0.97
C GLU A 23 3.60 16.51 2.44
N GLY A 24 2.52 17.11 2.95
CA GLY A 24 2.00 16.82 4.29
C GLY A 24 1.59 15.35 4.46
N VAL A 25 0.88 14.78 3.47
CA VAL A 25 0.51 13.36 3.45
C VAL A 25 1.74 12.46 3.43
N ARG A 26 2.76 12.82 2.64
CA ARG A 26 4.03 12.09 2.56
C ARG A 26 4.82 12.12 3.87
N GLY A 27 4.84 13.26 4.56
CA GLY A 27 5.46 13.42 5.88
C GLY A 27 4.79 12.53 6.93
N SER A 28 3.46 12.62 7.04
CA SER A 28 2.66 11.81 7.97
C SER A 28 2.82 10.30 7.74
N CYS A 29 2.82 9.87 6.47
CA CYS A 29 3.12 8.47 6.13
C CYS A 29 4.52 8.06 6.59
N GLY A 30 5.53 8.92 6.44
CA GLY A 30 6.89 8.67 6.91
C GLY A 30 6.95 8.47 8.43
N ASP A 31 6.34 9.38 9.18
CA ASP A 31 6.29 9.30 10.65
C ASP A 31 5.56 8.05 11.14
N ALA A 32 4.41 7.73 10.53
CA ALA A 32 3.66 6.52 10.86
C ALA A 32 4.47 5.25 10.58
N SER A 33 5.22 5.23 9.47
CA SER A 33 6.11 4.12 9.08
C SER A 33 7.21 3.91 10.12
N VAL A 34 7.82 4.98 10.61
CA VAL A 34 8.85 4.95 11.66
C VAL A 34 8.27 4.43 12.97
N CYS A 35 7.11 4.93 13.40
CA CYS A 35 6.44 4.46 14.62
C CYS A 35 6.12 2.96 14.54
N LYS A 36 5.60 2.50 13.39
CA LYS A 36 5.35 1.08 13.14
C LYS A 36 6.65 0.25 13.24
N ARG A 37 7.74 0.70 12.62
CA ARG A 37 9.06 0.04 12.67
C ARG A 37 9.65 -0.01 14.09
N CYS A 38 9.49 1.06 14.87
CA CYS A 38 9.94 1.12 16.27
C CYS A 38 9.16 0.13 17.15
N ALA A 39 7.84 0.03 16.98
CA ALA A 39 7.01 -0.91 17.73
C ALA A 39 7.37 -2.38 17.42
N VAL A 40 7.60 -2.71 16.14
CA VAL A 40 8.12 -4.03 15.73
C VAL A 40 9.48 -4.31 16.35
N SER A 41 10.40 -3.34 16.30
CA SER A 41 11.72 -3.48 16.93
C SER A 41 11.68 -3.69 18.43
N SER A 42 10.62 -3.20 19.08
CA SER A 42 10.38 -3.33 20.51
C SER A 42 9.64 -4.62 20.87
N GLY A 43 9.33 -5.47 19.88
CA GLY A 43 8.72 -6.78 20.09
C GLY A 43 7.20 -6.79 20.26
N TYR A 44 6.50 -5.70 19.90
CA TYR A 44 5.03 -5.68 20.01
C TYR A 44 4.36 -6.69 19.06
N TRP A 45 4.96 -6.92 17.88
CA TRP A 45 4.61 -8.01 16.97
C TRP A 45 5.81 -8.30 16.06
N GLN A 46 5.76 -9.44 15.36
CA GLN A 46 6.80 -9.83 14.41
C GLN A 46 6.38 -9.44 12.99
N ASP A 47 7.27 -8.76 12.29
CA ASP A 47 7.10 -8.39 10.88
C ASP A 47 8.48 -8.43 10.21
N PRO A 48 8.79 -9.49 9.44
CA PRO A 48 10.09 -9.63 8.79
C PRO A 48 10.26 -8.66 7.61
N CYS A 49 9.17 -8.09 7.07
CA CYS A 49 9.22 -7.22 5.90
C CYS A 49 9.50 -5.76 6.25
N ILE A 50 8.99 -5.27 7.38
CA ILE A 50 9.12 -3.85 7.75
C ILE A 50 10.56 -3.33 7.89
N PRO A 51 11.56 -4.09 8.38
CA PRO A 51 12.93 -3.60 8.50
C PRO A 51 13.58 -3.28 7.15
N HIS A 52 13.09 -3.91 6.08
CA HIS A 52 13.58 -3.67 4.74
C HIS A 52 12.89 -2.46 4.08
N LEU A 53 11.66 -2.15 4.48
CA LEU A 53 10.89 -1.02 3.94
C LEU A 53 11.19 0.30 4.65
N VAL A 54 11.52 0.25 5.96
CA VAL A 54 11.66 1.43 6.80
C VAL A 54 12.91 1.32 7.66
N ARG A 55 13.74 2.37 7.62
CA ARG A 55 14.92 2.48 8.49
C ARG A 55 14.48 2.64 9.95
N LEU A 56 15.18 1.96 10.84
CA LEU A 56 14.94 2.09 12.28
C LEU A 56 15.36 3.50 12.73
N SER A 57 14.47 4.21 13.41
CA SER A 57 14.84 5.48 14.05
C SER A 57 15.70 5.22 15.29
N LYS A 58 16.68 6.09 15.50
CA LYS A 58 17.50 6.10 16.73
C LYS A 58 16.66 6.52 17.94
N GLU A 59 15.61 7.29 17.72
CA GLU A 59 14.72 7.77 18.78
C GLU A 59 13.68 6.70 19.14
N ARG A 60 13.60 6.40 20.44
CA ARG A 60 12.54 5.52 20.96
C ARG A 60 11.22 6.29 21.02
N LYS A 61 10.15 5.63 20.60
CA LYS A 61 8.78 6.14 20.78
C LYS A 61 8.24 5.75 22.15
N ALA A 62 7.39 6.60 22.72
CA ALA A 62 6.78 6.33 24.01
C ALA A 62 5.96 5.02 24.00
N PRO A 63 5.93 4.23 25.08
CA PRO A 63 5.20 2.96 25.12
C PRO A 63 3.71 3.08 24.76
N LYS A 64 3.06 4.21 25.10
CA LYS A 64 1.66 4.48 24.74
C LYS A 64 1.46 4.58 23.22
N ILE A 65 2.42 5.17 22.50
CA ILE A 65 2.38 5.27 21.04
C ILE A 65 2.47 3.86 20.43
N ASN A 66 3.46 3.07 20.87
CA ASN A 66 3.63 1.70 20.36
C ASN A 66 2.42 0.82 20.65
N ARG A 67 1.79 0.96 21.82
CA ARG A 67 0.52 0.28 22.16
C ARG A 67 -0.62 0.66 21.23
N GLY A 68 -0.74 1.95 20.88
CA GLY A 68 -1.74 2.42 19.93
C GLY A 68 -1.55 1.78 18.54
N TYR A 69 -0.33 1.79 18.02
CA TYR A 69 -0.01 1.14 16.74
C TYR A 69 -0.26 -0.37 16.78
N PHE A 70 0.13 -1.05 17.86
CA PHE A 70 -0.16 -2.47 18.04
C PHE A 70 -1.66 -2.74 18.01
N ALA A 71 -2.46 -1.99 18.76
CA ALA A 71 -3.91 -2.17 18.78
C ALA A 71 -4.54 -1.98 17.39
N CYS A 72 -4.14 -0.94 16.65
CA CYS A 72 -4.64 -0.70 15.29
C CYS A 72 -4.23 -1.83 14.32
N VAL A 73 -2.96 -2.21 14.30
CA VAL A 73 -2.45 -3.26 13.41
C VAL A 73 -3.10 -4.60 13.74
N HIS A 74 -3.20 -4.94 15.03
CA HIS A 74 -3.78 -6.20 15.48
C HIS A 74 -5.28 -6.26 15.22
N GLY A 75 -6.02 -5.19 15.50
CA GLY A 75 -7.46 -5.10 15.26
C GLY A 75 -7.82 -5.27 13.79
N VAL A 76 -7.13 -4.53 12.90
CA VAL A 76 -7.33 -4.66 11.44
C VAL A 76 -6.92 -6.06 10.96
N SER A 77 -5.81 -6.61 11.47
CA SER A 77 -5.37 -7.96 11.11
C SER A 77 -6.40 -9.03 11.49
N GLN A 78 -6.98 -8.96 12.69
CA GLN A 78 -8.03 -9.89 13.11
C GLN A 78 -9.29 -9.77 12.25
N LEU A 79 -9.70 -8.55 11.91
CA LEU A 79 -10.86 -8.31 11.04
C LEU A 79 -10.64 -8.93 9.65
N ILE A 80 -9.46 -8.72 9.06
CA ILE A 80 -9.10 -9.30 7.76
C ILE A 80 -9.09 -10.83 7.84
N LYS A 81 -8.44 -11.42 8.86
CA LYS A 81 -8.41 -12.88 9.04
C LYS A 81 -9.82 -13.47 9.21
N THR A 82 -10.66 -12.83 10.01
CA THR A 82 -12.05 -13.26 10.23
C THR A 82 -12.85 -13.17 8.93
N PHE A 83 -12.69 -12.10 8.16
CA PHE A 83 -13.35 -11.92 6.87
C PHE A 83 -12.92 -13.01 5.87
N LEU A 84 -11.61 -13.26 5.75
CA LEU A 84 -11.06 -14.31 4.89
C LEU A 84 -11.58 -15.69 5.27
N TRP A 85 -11.64 -15.99 6.57
CA TRP A 85 -12.16 -17.26 7.06
C TRP A 85 -13.64 -17.44 6.72
N LYS A 86 -14.45 -16.39 6.84
CA LYS A 86 -15.88 -16.41 6.49
C LYS A 86 -16.15 -16.55 4.99
N THR A 87 -15.26 -16.02 4.15
CA THR A 87 -15.41 -16.06 2.68
C THR A 87 -14.65 -17.22 2.04
N GLY A 88 -13.96 -18.06 2.82
CA GLY A 88 -13.10 -19.12 2.30
C GLY A 88 -12.00 -18.58 1.38
N CYS A 89 -11.45 -17.41 1.71
CA CYS A 89 -10.45 -16.67 0.92
C CYS A 89 -10.92 -16.22 -0.48
N ASN A 90 -12.18 -16.45 -0.87
CA ASN A 90 -12.75 -16.00 -2.13
C ASN A 90 -13.34 -14.59 -2.01
N CYS A 91 -12.49 -13.60 -1.75
CA CYS A 91 -12.87 -12.21 -1.59
C CYS A 91 -11.80 -11.26 -2.10
N GLN A 92 -12.14 -9.99 -2.21
CA GLN A 92 -11.19 -8.96 -2.60
C GLN A 92 -10.90 -8.00 -1.44
N ILE A 93 -9.62 -7.68 -1.23
CA ILE A 93 -9.18 -6.74 -0.20
C ILE A 93 -8.64 -5.49 -0.88
N LEU A 94 -9.19 -4.33 -0.54
CA LEU A 94 -8.75 -3.03 -1.03
C LEU A 94 -8.22 -2.22 0.16
N ASN A 95 -6.90 -2.02 0.23
CA ASN A 95 -6.26 -1.21 1.25
C ASN A 95 -5.98 0.19 0.68
N LEU A 96 -6.66 1.20 1.23
CA LEU A 96 -6.57 2.61 0.82
C LEU A 96 -5.59 3.36 1.73
N GLY A 97 -4.61 4.05 1.15
CA GLY A 97 -3.53 4.68 1.92
C GLY A 97 -2.60 3.65 2.55
N ALA A 98 -2.31 2.57 1.83
CA ALA A 98 -1.64 1.40 2.36
C ALA A 98 -0.23 1.68 2.93
N GLY A 99 0.43 2.78 2.56
CA GLY A 99 1.75 3.16 3.04
C GLY A 99 2.76 2.01 2.98
N VAL A 100 3.42 1.75 4.11
CA VAL A 100 4.35 0.63 4.29
C VAL A 100 3.67 -0.64 4.78
N ASP A 101 2.39 -0.83 4.46
CA ASP A 101 1.65 -2.01 4.91
C ASP A 101 2.21 -3.31 4.34
N THR A 102 2.34 -4.27 5.25
CA THR A 102 3.01 -5.56 5.15
C THR A 102 2.05 -6.74 5.33
N THR A 103 0.76 -6.49 5.59
CA THR A 103 -0.27 -7.52 5.81
C THR A 103 -0.28 -8.62 4.75
N PHE A 104 -0.05 -8.28 3.48
CA PHE A 104 0.01 -9.25 2.40
C PHE A 104 1.03 -10.36 2.63
N TRP A 105 2.24 -10.02 3.09
CA TRP A 105 3.28 -11.03 3.34
C TRP A 105 2.92 -11.86 4.56
N SER A 106 2.43 -11.23 5.63
CA SER A 106 1.94 -11.95 6.80
C SER A 106 0.80 -12.91 6.48
N LEU A 107 -0.12 -12.55 5.57
CA LEU A 107 -1.20 -13.43 5.13
C LEU A 107 -0.72 -14.53 4.18
N LYS A 108 0.31 -14.26 3.37
CA LYS A 108 0.96 -15.27 2.52
C LYS A 108 1.64 -16.35 3.36
N ASP A 109 2.33 -15.96 4.42
CA ASP A 109 3.03 -16.90 5.31
C ASP A 109 2.05 -17.79 6.10
N GLU A 110 0.81 -17.34 6.28
CA GLU A 110 -0.27 -18.07 6.97
C GLU A 110 -1.21 -18.81 6.00
N ASP A 111 -0.89 -18.84 4.70
CA ASP A 111 -1.73 -19.42 3.63
C ASP A 111 -3.17 -18.84 3.54
N LEU A 112 -3.36 -17.61 4.02
CA LEU A 112 -4.64 -16.90 4.07
C LEU A 112 -4.73 -15.79 2.98
N LEU A 113 -4.34 -16.11 1.75
CA LEU A 113 -4.41 -15.14 0.65
C LEU A 113 -5.81 -15.04 0.05
N SER A 114 -6.33 -13.81 0.01
CA SER A 114 -7.52 -13.44 -0.77
C SER A 114 -7.32 -13.68 -2.27
N SER A 115 -8.41 -13.91 -3.01
CA SER A 115 -8.37 -14.03 -4.48
C SER A 115 -7.74 -12.82 -5.18
N THR A 116 -8.00 -11.61 -4.69
CA THR A 116 -7.33 -10.39 -5.19
C THR A 116 -7.11 -9.36 -4.10
N SER A 117 -5.91 -8.78 -4.05
CA SER A 117 -5.56 -7.70 -3.13
C SER A 117 -5.07 -6.46 -3.87
N TRP A 118 -5.61 -5.31 -3.51
CA TRP A 118 -5.31 -4.02 -4.12
C TRP A 118 -4.77 -3.08 -3.05
N LYS A 119 -3.62 -2.46 -3.32
CA LYS A 119 -3.05 -1.41 -2.49
C LYS A 119 -3.02 -0.10 -3.27
N VAL A 120 -3.72 0.89 -2.74
CA VAL A 120 -3.89 2.20 -3.36
C VAL A 120 -3.22 3.25 -2.48
N ASP A 121 -2.37 4.09 -3.06
CA ASP A 121 -1.71 5.19 -2.33
C ASP A 121 -1.29 6.32 -3.27
N VAL A 122 -0.91 7.47 -2.73
CA VAL A 122 -0.36 8.61 -3.48
C VAL A 122 0.92 8.18 -4.19
N SER A 123 1.11 8.66 -5.42
CA SER A 123 2.19 8.24 -6.32
C SER A 123 3.58 8.30 -5.69
N GLY A 124 3.87 9.32 -4.88
CA GLY A 124 5.17 9.47 -4.22
C GLY A 124 5.45 8.43 -3.13
N ILE A 125 4.40 7.89 -2.49
CA ILE A 125 4.52 6.82 -1.48
C ILE A 125 4.65 5.48 -2.19
N VAL A 126 3.81 5.22 -3.21
CA VAL A 126 3.89 4.01 -4.04
C VAL A 126 5.28 3.89 -4.66
N MET A 127 5.83 4.94 -5.27
CA MET A 127 7.15 4.87 -5.89
C MET A 127 8.27 4.56 -4.89
N ARG A 128 8.24 5.14 -3.69
CA ARG A 128 9.22 4.81 -2.62
C ARG A 128 9.11 3.36 -2.18
N LYS A 129 7.88 2.86 -2.04
CA LYS A 129 7.61 1.45 -1.73
C LYS A 129 8.14 0.54 -2.84
N LEU A 130 7.81 0.81 -4.10
CA LEU A 130 8.27 0.03 -5.25
C LEU A 130 9.80 0.03 -5.39
N HIS A 131 10.45 1.17 -5.14
CA HIS A 131 11.91 1.25 -5.15
C HIS A 131 12.51 0.36 -4.06
N SER A 132 11.98 0.44 -2.84
CA SER A 132 12.42 -0.42 -1.73
C SER A 132 12.18 -1.89 -2.05
N ILE A 133 11.00 -2.24 -2.57
CA ILE A 133 10.69 -3.61 -2.97
C ILE A 133 11.71 -4.14 -4.00
N LYS A 134 11.99 -3.37 -5.06
CA LYS A 134 12.95 -3.73 -6.10
C LYS A 134 14.35 -4.00 -5.56
N THR A 135 14.82 -3.23 -4.58
CA THR A 135 16.12 -3.44 -3.96
C THR A 135 16.14 -4.65 -3.00
N ILE A 136 14.96 -5.14 -2.58
CA ILE A 136 14.79 -6.28 -1.66
C ILE A 136 14.46 -7.59 -2.41
N VAL A 137 14.08 -7.55 -3.69
CA VAL A 137 13.66 -8.74 -4.50
C VAL A 137 14.75 -9.84 -4.63
N THR A 138 15.96 -9.62 -4.12
CA THR A 138 16.95 -10.70 -3.93
C THR A 138 16.55 -11.70 -2.83
N ILE A 139 15.51 -11.44 -2.03
CA ILE A 139 15.03 -12.33 -0.94
C ILE A 139 13.87 -13.23 -1.43
N PRO A 140 13.89 -14.56 -1.18
CA PRO A 140 12.88 -15.51 -1.66
C PRO A 140 11.43 -15.21 -1.23
N ILE A 141 11.21 -14.46 -0.15
CA ILE A 141 9.89 -13.97 0.31
C ILE A 141 9.12 -13.23 -0.80
N TRP A 142 9.84 -12.58 -1.73
CA TRP A 142 9.29 -11.71 -2.77
C TRP A 142 9.09 -12.39 -4.14
N THR A 143 9.42 -13.68 -4.25
CA THR A 143 9.23 -14.45 -5.49
C THR A 143 7.77 -14.41 -5.93
N GLY A 144 7.51 -13.73 -7.06
CA GLY A 144 6.18 -13.54 -7.65
C GLY A 144 5.89 -12.14 -8.20
N ALA A 145 6.62 -11.10 -7.75
CA ALA A 145 6.40 -9.74 -8.23
C ALA A 145 6.90 -9.54 -9.67
N ARG A 146 5.98 -9.36 -10.64
CA ARG A 146 6.31 -9.03 -12.03
C ARG A 146 6.00 -7.56 -12.31
N THR A 147 6.96 -6.81 -12.82
CA THR A 147 6.71 -5.44 -13.33
C THR A 147 6.10 -5.54 -14.73
N LYS A 148 4.84 -5.12 -14.90
CA LYS A 148 4.27 -4.84 -16.23
C LYS A 148 4.43 -3.34 -16.50
N ASP A 149 5.35 -3.01 -17.40
CA ASP A 149 5.65 -1.62 -17.75
C ASP A 149 4.69 -1.15 -18.84
N SER A 150 3.56 -0.58 -18.43
CA SER A 150 2.55 -0.01 -19.34
C SER A 150 2.31 1.46 -19.02
N GLY A 151 3.33 2.31 -19.15
CA GLY A 151 3.26 3.79 -19.08
C GLY A 151 2.76 4.40 -17.75
N THR A 152 2.24 3.58 -16.86
CA THR A 152 1.70 3.87 -15.53
C THR A 152 2.46 2.93 -14.63
N LYS A 153 3.34 3.45 -13.75
CA LYS A 153 4.22 2.64 -12.90
C LYS A 153 3.39 1.77 -11.94
N LYS A 154 2.93 0.61 -12.41
CA LYS A 154 2.18 -0.41 -11.66
C LYS A 154 3.09 -1.61 -11.41
N LEU A 155 3.08 -2.14 -10.19
CA LEU A 155 3.65 -3.44 -9.88
C LEU A 155 2.49 -4.39 -9.59
N ALA A 156 2.44 -5.50 -10.34
CA ALA A 156 1.37 -6.48 -10.24
C ALA A 156 1.98 -7.89 -10.09
N THR A 157 1.82 -8.48 -8.91
CA THR A 157 1.89 -9.94 -8.73
C THR A 157 0.54 -10.53 -9.12
N THR A 158 0.47 -11.80 -9.51
CA THR A 158 -0.74 -12.51 -9.98
C THR A 158 -1.98 -12.31 -9.09
N SER A 159 -1.80 -11.95 -7.80
CA SER A 159 -2.89 -11.70 -6.85
C SER A 159 -2.76 -10.38 -6.06
N HIS A 160 -1.75 -9.55 -6.33
CA HIS A 160 -1.49 -8.32 -5.55
C HIS A 160 -1.04 -7.17 -6.46
N THR A 161 -1.82 -6.08 -6.48
CA THR A 161 -1.54 -4.92 -7.34
C THR A 161 -1.34 -3.66 -6.52
N PHE A 162 -0.25 -2.94 -6.81
CA PHE A 162 -0.03 -1.57 -6.32
C PHE A 162 -0.46 -0.57 -7.39
N THR A 163 -1.46 0.25 -7.08
CA THR A 163 -1.95 1.30 -7.96
C THR A 163 -1.76 2.68 -7.33
N PRO A 164 -1.09 3.62 -8.03
CA PRO A 164 -1.13 5.01 -7.60
C PRO A 164 -2.57 5.51 -7.69
N PHE A 165 -3.06 6.16 -6.63
CA PHE A 165 -4.39 6.75 -6.60
C PHE A 165 -4.44 7.94 -7.55
N ARG A 166 -5.32 7.87 -8.56
CA ARG A 166 -5.87 9.05 -9.23
C ARG A 166 -7.38 9.04 -9.00
N ARG A 167 -7.94 10.21 -8.70
CA ARG A 167 -9.33 10.48 -8.28
C ARG A 167 -10.46 9.94 -9.20
N LYS A 168 -10.18 9.16 -10.24
CA LYS A 168 -11.14 8.74 -11.29
C LYS A 168 -10.96 7.31 -11.85
N SER A 169 -10.38 6.34 -11.14
CA SER A 169 -10.32 4.96 -11.68
C SER A 169 -10.53 3.88 -10.64
N LEU A 170 -11.77 3.66 -10.25
CA LEU A 170 -12.21 2.39 -9.66
C LEU A 170 -13.22 1.81 -10.65
N GLY A 171 -12.81 0.75 -11.36
CA GLY A 171 -13.68 0.01 -12.27
C GLY A 171 -14.73 -0.81 -11.51
N PRO A 172 -15.64 -1.52 -12.21
CA PRO A 172 -16.68 -2.31 -11.56
C PRO A 172 -16.03 -3.44 -10.75
N PHE A 173 -16.26 -3.38 -9.44
CA PHE A 173 -15.77 -4.30 -8.44
C PHE A 173 -16.82 -5.41 -8.25
N SER A 174 -16.47 -6.68 -8.52
CA SER A 174 -17.35 -7.87 -8.38
C SER A 174 -17.58 -8.26 -6.91
N THR A 175 -18.86 -8.30 -6.51
CA THR A 175 -19.45 -8.69 -5.22
C THR A 175 -18.51 -9.35 -4.19
N GLY A 176 -18.25 -8.64 -3.08
CA GLY A 176 -17.50 -9.14 -1.91
C GLY A 176 -16.16 -8.43 -1.67
N PHE A 177 -16.19 -7.20 -1.12
CA PHE A 177 -14.99 -6.41 -0.83
C PHE A 177 -14.86 -6.06 0.64
N LEU A 178 -13.64 -6.16 1.16
CA LEU A 178 -13.23 -5.49 2.38
C LEU A 178 -12.38 -4.26 2.01
N VAL A 179 -12.85 -3.09 2.42
CA VAL A 179 -12.07 -1.84 2.32
C VAL A 179 -11.40 -1.62 3.67
N CYS A 180 -10.06 -1.54 3.65
CA CYS A 180 -9.23 -1.24 4.81
C CYS A 180 -8.59 0.15 4.66
#